data_AF-A0A377SXE5-F1
#
_entry.id   AF-A0A377SXE5-F1
#
_cell.length_a   1.000
_cell.length_b   1.000
_cell.length_c   1.000
_cell.angle_alpha   90.00
_cell.angle_beta   90.00
_cell.angle_gamma   90.00
#
_symmetry.space_group_name_H-M   'P 1'
#
loop_
_entity.id
_entity.type
_entity.pdbx_description
1 polymer ?
#
loop_
_entity_poly.entity_id
_entity_poly.type
_entity_poly.pdbx_seq_one_letter_code
_entity_poly.pdbx_strand_id
1 'polypeptide(L)'
;MVFKTINNLPDTFVITGDIHAMWLRDSAAQVWPYLAHIQQDPRLADMIAGLIRRHSACILIDPYANAFNDGPAQSEWQSDSTTMLPELHERKWELDSLCYAIRLAHGYWQSSTDRKPFDAQWLAAMKLVVATMKAQQRKENRGPYSFTRSGSWQADTLACDGWGNPARPVG
;
A
#
# COMPACT_ATOMS: atom_id res chain seq x y z
N MET A 1 -2.99 15.59 4.43
CA MET A 1 -3.81 14.52 5.07
C MET A 1 -5.26 14.93 5.01
N VAL A 2 -6.15 14.01 4.64
CA VAL A 2 -7.60 14.20 4.60
C VAL A 2 -8.25 13.11 5.44
N PHE A 3 -9.06 13.50 6.43
CA PHE A 3 -9.88 12.59 7.22
C PHE A 3 -11.35 12.73 6.77
N LYS A 4 -12.01 11.61 6.52
CA LYS A 4 -13.42 11.56 6.16
C LYS A 4 -14.10 10.33 6.77
N THR A 5 -15.41 10.29 6.69
CA THR A 5 -16.21 9.15 7.11
C THR A 5 -16.87 8.54 5.87
N ILE A 6 -16.63 7.26 5.61
CA ILE A 6 -17.24 6.49 4.52
C ILE A 6 -18.08 5.39 5.15
N ASN A 7 -19.38 5.35 4.86
CA ASN A 7 -20.31 4.36 5.43
C ASN A 7 -20.25 4.29 6.97
N ASN A 8 -20.17 5.44 7.63
CA ASN A 8 -20.01 5.59 9.10
C ASN A 8 -18.71 5.01 9.67
N LEU A 9 -17.71 4.74 8.84
CA LEU A 9 -16.38 4.28 9.26
C LEU A 9 -15.33 5.35 8.94
N PRO A 10 -14.29 5.51 9.78
CA PRO A 10 -13.22 6.45 9.52
C PRO A 10 -12.42 6.02 8.28
N ASP A 11 -11.99 6.99 7.50
CA ASP A 11 -11.10 6.84 6.36
C ASP A 11 -10.10 8.00 6.38
N THR A 12 -8.82 7.68 6.21
CA THR A 12 -7.75 8.69 6.24
C THR A 12 -6.80 8.49 5.08
N PHE A 13 -6.61 9.55 4.32
CA PHE A 13 -5.70 9.60 3.19
C PHE A 13 -4.52 10.54 3.52
N VAL A 14 -3.29 10.03 3.45
CA VAL A 14 -2.08 10.77 3.84
C VAL A 14 -1.15 10.87 2.64
N ILE A 15 -1.02 12.08 2.09
CA ILE A 15 -0.05 12.35 1.01
C ILE A 15 1.38 12.38 1.57
N THR A 16 2.37 12.11 0.71
CA THR A 16 3.79 12.15 1.08
C THR A 16 4.26 13.58 1.40
N GLY A 17 3.72 14.58 0.70
CA GLY A 17 4.02 15.99 0.92
C GLY A 17 3.89 16.78 -0.37
N ASP A 18 5.02 16.99 -1.04
CA ASP A 18 5.12 17.65 -2.36
C ASP A 18 4.57 16.79 -3.50
N ILE A 19 4.59 15.46 -3.36
CA ILE A 19 3.92 14.54 -4.28
C ILE A 19 2.48 14.30 -3.81
N HIS A 20 1.51 14.56 -4.68
CA HIS A 20 0.08 14.50 -4.35
C HIS A 20 -0.51 13.08 -4.47
N ALA A 21 0.09 12.12 -3.80
CA ALA A 21 -0.42 10.75 -3.70
C ALA A 21 0.01 10.09 -2.38
N MET A 22 -0.64 8.98 -2.03
CA MET A 22 -0.38 8.23 -0.80
C MET A 22 0.45 6.99 -1.10
N TRP A 23 1.63 6.91 -0.49
CA TRP A 23 2.45 5.70 -0.45
C TRP A 23 2.10 4.90 0.79
N LEU A 24 1.97 3.57 0.66
CA LEU A 24 1.72 2.70 1.82
C LEU A 24 2.83 2.80 2.86
N ARG A 25 4.10 2.82 2.41
CA ARG A 25 5.28 3.04 3.25
C ARG A 25 5.21 4.37 3.99
N ASP A 26 5.16 5.46 3.24
CA ASP A 26 5.32 6.81 3.76
C ASP A 26 4.19 7.16 4.72
N SER A 27 2.95 6.89 4.34
CA SER A 27 1.78 7.18 5.18
C SER A 27 1.82 6.44 6.52
N ALA A 28 2.22 5.16 6.54
CA ALA A 28 2.41 4.44 7.80
C ALA A 28 3.55 5.01 8.64
N ALA A 29 4.68 5.36 8.01
CA ALA A 29 5.82 5.94 8.71
C ALA A 29 5.50 7.31 9.31
N GLN A 30 4.78 8.17 8.57
CA GLN A 30 4.39 9.52 8.96
C GLN A 30 3.54 9.53 10.24
N VAL A 31 2.62 8.56 10.40
CA VAL A 31 1.75 8.50 11.58
C VAL A 31 2.29 7.62 12.71
N TRP A 32 3.36 6.86 12.48
CA TRP A 32 3.90 5.91 13.45
C TRP A 32 4.17 6.51 14.85
N PRO A 33 4.79 7.70 14.99
CA PRO A 33 5.06 8.27 16.31
C PRO A 33 3.79 8.56 17.12
N TYR A 34 2.65 8.74 16.46
CA TYR A 34 1.38 9.07 17.10
C TYR A 34 0.73 7.88 17.81
N LEU A 35 1.15 6.64 17.52
CA LEU A 35 0.65 5.44 18.19
C LEU A 35 0.81 5.50 19.72
N ALA A 36 1.83 6.18 20.23
CA ALA A 36 2.05 6.36 21.67
C ALA A 36 0.98 7.22 22.36
N HIS A 37 0.16 7.94 21.59
CA HIS A 37 -0.77 8.96 22.08
C HIS A 37 -2.25 8.62 21.82
N ILE A 38 -2.56 7.50 21.18
CA ILE A 38 -3.93 7.17 20.75
C ILE A 38 -4.88 6.83 21.91
N GLN A 39 -4.34 6.49 23.09
CA GLN A 39 -5.18 6.23 24.27
C GLN A 39 -5.66 7.53 24.93
N GLN A 40 -4.93 8.63 24.75
CA GLN A 40 -5.26 9.94 25.31
C GLN A 40 -6.09 10.78 24.34
N ASP A 41 -6.06 10.48 23.04
CA ASP A 41 -6.83 11.19 22.02
C ASP A 41 -7.62 10.22 21.12
N PRO A 42 -8.93 10.03 21.39
CA PRO A 42 -9.79 9.18 20.57
C PRO A 42 -9.86 9.59 19.10
N ARG A 43 -9.73 10.89 18.78
CA ARG A 43 -9.76 11.36 17.38
C ARG A 43 -8.49 10.96 16.65
N LEU A 44 -7.37 10.94 17.35
CA LEU A 44 -6.11 10.42 16.82
C LEU A 44 -6.19 8.90 16.58
N ALA A 45 -6.84 8.16 17.50
CA ALA A 45 -7.13 6.75 17.30
C ALA A 45 -8.01 6.50 16.06
N ASP A 46 -9.07 7.30 15.87
CA ASP A 46 -9.95 7.21 14.70
C ASP A 46 -9.22 7.54 13.39
N MET A 47 -8.32 8.52 13.40
CA MET A 47 -7.49 8.87 12.24
C MET A 47 -6.59 7.71 11.82
N ILE A 48 -5.86 7.10 12.76
CA ILE A 48 -4.99 5.96 12.43
C ILE A 48 -5.81 4.72 12.04
N ALA A 49 -6.94 4.49 12.70
CA ALA A 49 -7.91 3.46 12.30
C ALA A 49 -8.40 3.67 10.85
N GLY A 50 -8.64 4.92 10.46
CA GLY A 50 -9.01 5.29 9.10
C GLY A 50 -7.90 5.03 8.08
N LEU A 51 -6.64 5.24 8.46
CA LEU A 51 -5.51 4.93 7.58
C LEU A 51 -5.33 3.42 7.38
N ILE A 52 -5.50 2.60 8.42
CA ILE A 52 -5.45 1.13 8.31
C ILE A 52 -6.55 0.62 7.35
N ARG A 53 -7.74 1.20 7.45
CA ARG A 53 -8.84 0.90 6.51
C ARG A 53 -8.48 1.30 5.09
N ARG A 54 -7.94 2.50 4.91
CA ARG A 54 -7.49 2.99 3.60
C ARG A 54 -6.40 2.10 3.00
N HIS A 55 -5.42 1.66 3.80
CA HIS A 55 -4.40 0.68 3.38
C HIS A 55 -5.03 -0.63 2.92
N SER A 56 -6.03 -1.13 3.64
CA SER A 56 -6.78 -2.35 3.24
C SER A 56 -7.45 -2.17 1.88
N ALA A 57 -8.13 -1.04 1.67
CA ALA A 57 -8.78 -0.73 0.40
C ALA A 57 -7.76 -0.62 -0.75
N CYS A 58 -6.62 0.04 -0.52
CA CYS A 58 -5.53 0.15 -1.49
C CYS A 58 -4.93 -1.21 -1.87
N ILE A 59 -4.65 -2.07 -0.89
CA ILE A 59 -4.14 -3.43 -1.15
C ILE A 59 -5.14 -4.26 -1.96
N LEU A 60 -6.45 -4.10 -1.69
CA LEU A 60 -7.51 -4.78 -2.44
C LEU A 60 -7.70 -4.24 -3.86
N ILE A 61 -7.35 -2.98 -4.11
CA ILE A 61 -7.27 -2.42 -5.47
C ILE A 61 -6.10 -3.07 -6.21
N ASP A 62 -4.89 -2.98 -5.68
CA ASP A 62 -3.73 -3.66 -6.25
C ASP A 62 -2.61 -3.88 -5.21
N PRO A 63 -2.27 -5.14 -4.88
CA PRO A 63 -1.22 -5.44 -3.90
C PRO A 63 0.20 -5.24 -4.46
N TYR A 64 0.36 -4.98 -5.76
CA TYR A 64 1.63 -4.67 -6.40
C TYR A 64 1.92 -3.18 -6.49
N ALA A 65 0.95 -2.31 -6.17
CA ALA A 65 1.14 -0.88 -6.23
C ALA A 65 1.74 -0.32 -4.93
N ASN A 66 2.69 0.61 -5.09
CA ASN A 66 3.28 1.36 -3.99
C ASN A 66 2.47 2.62 -3.65
N ALA A 67 1.81 3.24 -4.64
CA ALA A 67 1.21 4.56 -4.51
C ALA A 67 -0.20 4.68 -5.09
N PHE A 68 -1.07 5.40 -4.37
CA PHE A 68 -2.49 5.49 -4.66
C PHE A 68 -2.96 6.95 -4.71
N ASN A 69 -3.97 7.19 -5.55
CA ASN A 69 -4.75 8.43 -5.60
C ASN A 69 -5.92 8.36 -4.58
N ASP A 70 -6.49 9.50 -4.19
CA ASP A 70 -7.74 9.50 -3.39
C ASP A 70 -8.97 9.31 -4.29
N GLY A 71 -9.08 8.10 -4.84
CA GLY A 71 -10.05 7.75 -5.89
C GLY A 71 -9.47 7.86 -7.30
N PRO A 72 -10.27 7.59 -8.35
CA PRO A 72 -9.83 7.69 -9.74
C PRO A 72 -9.28 9.08 -10.08
N ALA A 73 -8.04 9.14 -10.57
CA ALA A 73 -7.41 10.37 -11.00
C ALA A 73 -6.42 10.13 -12.15
N GLN A 74 -5.97 11.21 -12.78
CA GLN A 74 -4.91 11.13 -13.77
C GLN A 74 -3.55 11.03 -13.07
N SER A 75 -2.82 9.96 -13.32
CA SER A 75 -1.43 9.83 -12.88
C SER A 75 -0.46 10.24 -13.99
N GLU A 76 0.63 10.91 -13.62
CA GLU A 76 1.76 11.15 -14.53
C GLU A 76 2.43 9.84 -14.99
N TRP A 77 2.29 8.76 -14.22
CA TRP A 77 2.83 7.43 -14.51
C TRP A 77 1.84 6.51 -15.23
N GLN A 78 0.71 7.04 -15.72
CA GLN A 78 -0.28 6.26 -16.47
C GLN A 78 0.28 5.56 -17.73
N SER A 79 1.41 6.03 -18.24
CA SER A 79 2.08 5.52 -19.44
C SER A 79 3.09 4.40 -19.15
N ASP A 80 3.29 4.04 -17.88
CA ASP A 80 4.10 2.87 -17.52
C ASP A 80 3.54 1.60 -18.17
N SER A 81 4.43 0.75 -18.67
CA SER A 81 4.05 -0.53 -19.25
C SER A 81 3.83 -1.56 -18.14
N THR A 82 2.66 -1.46 -17.53
CA THR A 82 2.16 -2.35 -16.48
C THR A 82 0.63 -2.24 -16.41
N THR A 83 -0.02 -3.01 -15.54
CA THR A 83 -1.48 -2.96 -15.36
C THR A 83 -1.88 -1.76 -14.48
N MET A 84 -1.88 -0.56 -15.06
CA MET A 84 -2.32 0.65 -14.36
C MET A 84 -3.85 0.70 -14.21
N LEU A 85 -4.32 1.21 -13.07
CA LEU A 85 -5.72 1.54 -12.80
C LEU A 85 -5.82 3.03 -12.42
N PRO A 86 -6.98 3.70 -12.63
CA PRO A 86 -7.17 5.12 -12.29
C PRO A 86 -6.90 5.47 -10.82
N GLU A 87 -7.08 4.51 -9.90
CA GLU A 87 -6.83 4.67 -8.48
C GLU A 87 -5.34 4.63 -8.12
N LEU A 88 -4.47 4.19 -9.05
CA LEU A 88 -3.04 4.06 -8.81
C LEU A 88 -2.33 5.34 -9.23
N HIS A 89 -1.50 5.86 -8.33
CA HIS A 89 -0.53 6.87 -8.70
C HIS A 89 0.69 6.20 -9.34
N GLU A 90 1.24 5.16 -8.73
CA GLU A 90 2.39 4.42 -9.26
C GLU A 90 2.26 2.93 -8.89
N ARG A 91 2.78 2.05 -9.76
CA ARG A 91 2.67 0.60 -9.60
C ARG A 91 4.03 -0.10 -9.57
N LYS A 92 4.97 0.44 -8.79
CA LYS A 92 6.25 -0.22 -8.51
C LYS A 92 6.07 -1.22 -7.37
N TRP A 93 6.34 -2.49 -7.65
CA TRP A 93 6.26 -3.55 -6.66
C TRP A 93 7.41 -3.44 -5.65
N GLU A 94 7.04 -3.10 -4.42
CA GLU A 94 7.95 -2.92 -3.29
C GLU A 94 7.41 -3.75 -2.13
N LEU A 95 8.14 -4.79 -1.71
CA LEU A 95 7.71 -5.69 -0.63
C LEU A 95 7.35 -4.92 0.64
N ASP A 96 8.10 -3.86 0.95
CA ASP A 96 7.90 -3.07 2.14
C ASP A 96 6.58 -2.27 2.14
N SER A 97 5.98 -1.99 0.97
CA SER A 97 4.65 -1.36 0.91
C SER A 97 3.62 -2.20 1.69
N LEU A 98 3.64 -3.52 1.53
CA LEU A 98 2.76 -4.42 2.28
C LEU A 98 3.20 -4.55 3.74
N CYS A 99 4.51 -4.56 4.02
CA CYS A 99 5.04 -4.66 5.37
C CYS A 99 4.68 -3.44 6.23
N TYR A 100 4.68 -2.24 5.68
CA TYR A 100 4.35 -1.02 6.40
C TYR A 100 2.87 -0.96 6.79
N ALA A 101 1.97 -1.44 5.92
CA ALA A 101 0.55 -1.61 6.26
C ALA A 101 0.36 -2.58 7.43
N ILE A 102 1.04 -3.74 7.40
CA ILE A 102 1.03 -4.72 8.50
C ILE A 102 1.61 -4.11 9.77
N ARG A 103 2.75 -3.43 9.67
CA ARG A 103 3.44 -2.81 10.79
C ARG A 103 2.54 -1.80 11.49
N LEU A 104 1.92 -0.87 10.75
CA LEU A 104 1.01 0.14 11.30
C LEU A 104 -0.18 -0.52 12.01
N ALA A 105 -0.81 -1.48 11.35
CA ALA A 105 -1.96 -2.22 11.87
C ALA A 105 -1.63 -2.97 13.17
N HIS A 106 -0.49 -3.65 13.22
CA HIS A 106 -0.01 -4.34 14.42
C HIS A 106 0.33 -3.35 15.53
N GLY A 107 1.01 -2.23 15.21
CA GLY A 107 1.31 -1.17 16.18
C GLY A 107 0.04 -0.59 16.81
N TYR A 108 -0.96 -0.28 15.99
CA TYR A 108 -2.28 0.17 16.47
C TYR A 108 -2.97 -0.87 17.35
N TRP A 109 -2.93 -2.15 16.96
CA TRP A 109 -3.51 -3.25 17.74
C TRP A 109 -2.88 -3.39 19.13
N GLN A 110 -1.56 -3.19 19.24
CA GLN A 110 -0.83 -3.24 20.51
C GLN A 110 -1.10 -2.01 21.39
N SER A 111 -1.26 -0.84 20.77
CA SER A 111 -1.47 0.43 21.48
C SER A 111 -2.93 0.73 21.83
N SER A 112 -3.90 -0.02 21.29
CA SER A 112 -5.34 0.21 21.45
C SER A 112 -6.10 -1.10 21.77
N THR A 113 -7.24 -1.00 22.44
CA THR A 113 -8.21 -2.11 22.52
C THR A 113 -9.22 -2.10 21.37
N ASP A 114 -9.22 -1.04 20.54
CA ASP A 114 -10.09 -0.95 19.38
C ASP A 114 -9.70 -2.02 18.34
N ARG A 115 -10.71 -2.75 17.87
CA ARG A 115 -10.58 -3.78 16.84
C ARG A 115 -11.37 -3.44 15.58
N LYS A 116 -12.05 -2.30 15.54
CA LYS A 116 -12.87 -1.88 14.40
C LYS A 116 -12.12 -1.96 13.07
N PRO A 117 -10.84 -1.57 12.93
CA PRO A 117 -10.15 -1.61 11.63
C PRO A 117 -9.92 -3.03 11.07
N PHE A 118 -10.02 -4.07 11.92
CA PHE A 118 -9.73 -5.47 11.54
C PHE A 118 -11.00 -6.20 11.12
N ASP A 119 -11.67 -5.65 10.10
CA ASP A 119 -12.91 -6.20 9.54
C ASP A 119 -12.67 -7.22 8.41
N ALA A 120 -13.72 -7.57 7.69
CA ALA A 120 -13.64 -8.52 6.57
C ALA A 120 -12.76 -8.00 5.42
N GLN A 121 -12.67 -6.68 5.20
CA GLN A 121 -11.80 -6.08 4.18
C GLN A 121 -10.34 -6.22 4.58
N TRP A 122 -10.01 -5.97 5.85
CA TRP A 122 -8.66 -6.22 6.38
C TRP A 122 -8.25 -7.69 6.18
N LEU A 123 -9.12 -8.64 6.53
CA LEU A 123 -8.82 -10.06 6.35
C LEU A 123 -8.60 -10.42 4.86
N ALA A 124 -9.42 -9.88 3.97
CA ALA A 124 -9.27 -10.09 2.53
C ALA A 124 -7.94 -9.51 2.01
N ALA A 125 -7.59 -8.30 2.44
CA ALA A 125 -6.34 -7.64 2.10
C ALA A 125 -5.14 -8.48 2.56
N MET A 126 -5.14 -8.97 3.80
CA MET A 126 -4.04 -9.78 4.32
C MET A 126 -3.90 -11.14 3.64
N LYS A 127 -5.00 -11.77 3.23
CA LYS A 127 -4.95 -12.97 2.37
C LYS A 127 -4.30 -12.67 1.03
N LEU A 128 -4.63 -11.53 0.44
CA LEU A 128 -4.05 -11.08 -0.82
C LEU A 128 -2.56 -10.73 -0.68
N VAL A 129 -2.14 -10.14 0.44
CA VAL A 129 -0.71 -9.92 0.77
C VAL A 129 0.05 -11.23 0.75
N VAL A 130 -0.43 -12.25 1.48
CA VAL A 130 0.23 -13.57 1.53
C VAL A 130 0.28 -14.22 0.15
N ALA A 131 -0.81 -14.13 -0.63
CA ALA A 131 -0.84 -14.64 -1.99
C ALA A 131 0.19 -13.94 -2.89
N THR A 132 0.31 -12.62 -2.77
CA THR A 132 1.27 -11.78 -3.51
C THR A 132 2.71 -12.14 -3.17
N MET A 133 3.04 -12.25 -1.88
CA MET A 133 4.36 -12.67 -1.42
C MET A 133 4.73 -14.07 -1.94
N LYS A 134 3.80 -15.03 -1.90
CA LYS A 134 4.01 -16.37 -2.46
C LYS A 134 4.21 -16.35 -3.97
N ALA A 135 3.42 -15.57 -4.71
CA ALA A 135 3.58 -15.43 -6.16
C ALA A 135 4.98 -14.88 -6.52
N GLN A 136 5.49 -13.93 -5.73
CA GLN A 136 6.82 -13.34 -5.94
C GLN A 136 7.99 -14.20 -5.46
N GLN A 137 7.74 -15.36 -4.83
CA GLN A 137 8.76 -16.40 -4.68
C GLN A 137 9.16 -17.02 -6.02
N ARG A 138 8.31 -16.90 -7.06
CA ARG A 138 8.56 -17.32 -8.45
C ARG A 138 9.04 -18.77 -8.58
N LYS A 139 8.52 -19.66 -7.73
CA LYS A 139 8.88 -21.09 -7.67
C LYS A 139 8.44 -21.86 -8.91
N GLU A 140 7.27 -21.52 -9.45
CA GLU A 140 6.65 -22.23 -10.56
C GLU A 140 6.76 -21.48 -11.89
N ASN A 141 6.70 -20.15 -11.85
CA ASN A 141 6.72 -19.27 -13.02
C ASN A 141 7.18 -17.85 -12.65
N ARG A 142 7.23 -16.93 -13.63
CA ARG A 142 7.68 -15.54 -13.43
C ARG A 142 6.78 -14.70 -12.51
N GLY A 143 5.58 -15.18 -12.19
CA GLY A 143 4.56 -14.44 -11.47
C GLY A 143 3.78 -13.47 -12.36
N PRO A 144 2.77 -12.78 -11.81
CA PRO A 144 1.86 -11.93 -12.57
C PRO A 144 2.34 -10.47 -12.72
N TYR A 145 3.52 -10.13 -12.23
CA TYR A 145 4.02 -8.76 -12.21
C TYR A 145 5.17 -8.55 -13.19
N SER A 146 4.96 -7.63 -14.13
CA SER A 146 5.98 -7.05 -14.99
C SER A 146 5.83 -5.53 -15.02
N PHE A 147 6.94 -4.83 -15.20
CA PHE A 147 6.95 -3.37 -15.19
C PHE A 147 8.08 -2.84 -16.07
N THR A 148 7.77 -1.95 -17.01
CA THR A 148 8.79 -1.10 -17.63
C THR A 148 8.33 0.35 -17.70
N ARG A 149 9.31 1.26 -17.64
CA ARG A 149 9.12 2.71 -17.83
C ARG A 149 10.04 3.20 -18.94
N SER A 150 9.49 4.06 -19.80
CA SER A 150 10.28 4.79 -20.80
C SER A 150 10.98 5.97 -20.12
N GLY A 151 12.29 6.12 -20.31
CA GLY A 151 13.04 7.23 -19.75
C GLY A 151 14.54 7.01 -19.84
N SER A 152 15.32 8.01 -19.40
CA SER A 152 16.78 7.94 -19.36
C SER A 152 17.31 7.24 -18.11
N TRP A 153 16.50 7.09 -17.06
CA TRP A 153 16.93 6.57 -15.77
C TRP A 153 16.71 5.07 -15.65
N GLN A 154 17.81 4.32 -15.74
CA GLN A 154 17.77 2.86 -15.69
C GLN A 154 17.19 2.30 -14.39
N ALA A 155 17.35 3.01 -13.27
CA ALA A 155 16.84 2.58 -11.97
C ALA A 155 15.31 2.63 -11.87
N ASP A 156 14.63 3.32 -12.80
CA ASP A 156 13.18 3.45 -12.82
C ASP A 156 12.46 2.36 -13.64
N THR A 157 13.18 1.41 -14.24
CA THR A 157 12.60 0.35 -15.08
C THR A 157 13.23 -1.01 -14.77
N LEU A 158 12.48 -2.10 -14.95
CA LEU A 158 13.02 -3.45 -14.74
C LEU A 158 13.72 -3.97 -16.00
N ALA A 159 14.89 -4.58 -15.80
CA ALA A 159 15.61 -5.30 -16.84
C ALA A 159 14.82 -6.53 -17.34
N CYS A 160 15.34 -7.16 -18.40
CA CYS A 160 14.80 -8.41 -18.95
C CYS A 160 13.32 -8.30 -19.33
N ASP A 161 12.97 -7.28 -20.13
CA ASP A 161 11.60 -7.05 -20.62
C ASP A 161 10.57 -6.91 -19.48
N GLY A 162 10.95 -6.17 -18.44
CA GLY A 162 10.07 -5.88 -17.31
C GLY A 162 9.99 -6.96 -16.24
N TRP A 163 10.74 -8.07 -16.38
CA TRP A 163 10.71 -9.19 -15.44
C TRP A 163 11.76 -9.10 -14.33
N GLY A 164 12.71 -8.19 -14.47
CA GLY A 164 13.86 -8.06 -13.57
C GLY A 164 14.93 -9.12 -13.82
N ASN A 165 16.06 -8.99 -13.14
CA ASN A 165 17.17 -9.93 -13.27
C ASN A 165 16.76 -11.34 -12.79
N PRO A 166 17.27 -12.42 -13.42
CA PRO A 166 16.98 -13.78 -12.99
C PRO A 166 17.40 -14.04 -11.54
N ALA A 167 16.55 -14.77 -10.81
CA ALA A 167 16.84 -15.24 -9.45
C ALA A 167 16.55 -16.75 -9.35
N ARG A 168 17.26 -17.44 -8.45
CA ARG A 168 16.92 -18.82 -8.08
C ARG A 168 15.82 -18.80 -7.02
N PRO A 169 14.68 -19.51 -7.20
CA PRO A 169 13.56 -19.46 -6.28
C PRO A 169 13.82 -20.34 -5.05
N VAL A 170 14.57 -19.82 -4.08
CA VAL A 170 15.07 -20.59 -2.92
C VAL A 170 14.24 -20.46 -1.64
N GLY A 171 13.24 -19.59 -1.60
CA GLY A 171 12.54 -19.25 -0.37
C GLY A 171 11.32 -18.44 -0.63
#